data_AF-A0A831RX40-F1
#
_entry.id   AF-A0A831RX40-F1
#
_cell.length_a   1.000
_cell.length_b   1.000
_cell.length_c   1.000
_cell.angle_alpha   90.00
_cell.angle_beta   90.00
_cell.angle_gamma   90.00
#
_symmetry.space_group_name_H-M   'P 1'
#
loop_
_entity.id
_entity.type
_entity.pdbx_description
1 polymer ?
#
loop_
_entity_poly.entity_id
_entity_poly.type
_entity_poly.pdbx_seq_one_letter_code
_entity_poly.pdbx_strand_id
1 'polypeptide(L)'
;MFKLNSLESQSLLLVAMLAMASVGEAQTCRSDSEISPTTPTSDFRDNGDGTVTHKTTGLMWTKCALGQTGADCSGGSAATYAWGEALQAAAASRVAGYADWRVPNIKELATLIEQQCFDPAVNLAVFPGVPASDFWSSSPTTDFTVNTPASWGVNFAEFGYSFNYDRDNLLSLRLVRSVP
;
A
#
# COMPACT_ATOMS: atom_id res chain seq x y z
N MET A 1 60.84 -6.59 -48.46
CA MET A 1 60.30 -7.94 -48.25
C MET A 1 59.30 -7.85 -47.11
N PHE A 2 58.02 -8.05 -47.43
CA PHE A 2 56.84 -7.60 -46.68
C PHE A 2 56.70 -8.23 -45.28
N LYS A 3 56.49 -7.40 -44.25
CA LYS A 3 55.85 -7.80 -42.99
C LYS A 3 54.34 -7.65 -43.16
N LEU A 4 53.62 -8.76 -43.19
CA LEU A 4 52.15 -8.79 -43.13
C LEU A 4 51.72 -8.55 -41.68
N ASN A 5 51.24 -7.34 -41.39
CA ASN A 5 50.54 -7.04 -40.15
C ASN A 5 49.07 -7.46 -40.27
N SER A 6 48.67 -8.34 -39.34
CA SER A 6 47.36 -8.48 -38.72
C SER A 6 46.27 -7.51 -39.20
N LEU A 7 45.32 -8.01 -40.00
CA LEU A 7 44.03 -7.36 -40.24
C LEU A 7 42.96 -8.21 -39.55
N GLU A 8 42.59 -7.76 -38.35
CA GLU A 8 41.45 -8.26 -37.59
C GLU A 8 40.17 -8.02 -38.40
N SER A 9 39.45 -9.09 -38.72
CA SER A 9 38.16 -9.02 -39.39
C SER A 9 37.09 -8.66 -38.37
N GLN A 10 36.78 -7.36 -38.26
CA GLN A 10 35.67 -6.86 -37.45
C GLN A 10 34.34 -7.21 -38.12
N SER A 11 33.75 -8.33 -37.73
CA SER A 11 32.33 -8.60 -38.00
C SER A 11 31.49 -7.87 -36.94
N LEU A 12 30.99 -6.68 -37.28
CA LEU A 12 29.96 -5.99 -36.51
C LEU A 12 28.63 -6.75 -36.66
N LEU A 13 28.30 -7.60 -35.69
CA LEU A 13 26.94 -8.08 -35.48
C LEU A 13 26.19 -7.03 -34.65
N LEU A 14 25.28 -6.28 -35.29
CA LEU A 14 24.28 -5.48 -34.59
C LEU A 14 23.36 -6.43 -33.80
N VAL A 15 23.56 -6.53 -32.49
CA VAL A 15 22.57 -7.12 -31.59
C VAL A 15 21.53 -6.04 -31.31
N ALA A 16 20.36 -6.15 -31.95
CA ALA A 16 19.19 -5.36 -31.59
C ALA A 16 18.77 -5.75 -30.17
N MET A 17 19.04 -4.89 -29.18
CA MET A 17 18.47 -5.04 -27.85
C MET A 17 16.97 -4.74 -27.95
N LEU A 18 16.12 -5.78 -28.00
CA LEU A 18 14.74 -5.61 -27.59
C LEU A 18 14.78 -5.26 -26.10
N ALA A 19 14.48 -4.01 -25.78
CA ALA A 19 14.08 -3.66 -24.43
C ALA A 19 12.79 -4.46 -24.14
N MET A 20 12.91 -5.52 -23.36
CA MET A 20 11.76 -6.08 -22.67
C MET A 20 11.28 -4.97 -21.74
N ALA A 21 10.20 -4.27 -22.11
CA ALA A 21 9.48 -3.45 -21.16
C ALA A 21 9.03 -4.40 -20.06
N SER A 22 9.64 -4.29 -18.88
CA SER A 22 9.08 -4.88 -17.68
C SER A 22 7.66 -4.33 -17.59
N VAL A 23 6.66 -5.19 -17.67
CA VAL A 23 5.33 -4.82 -17.19
C VAL A 23 5.54 -4.62 -15.69
N GLY A 24 5.73 -3.37 -15.27
CA GLY A 24 5.61 -3.06 -13.86
C GLY A 24 4.20 -3.46 -13.47
N GLU A 25 4.07 -4.16 -12.34
CA GLU A 25 2.78 -4.43 -11.69
C GLU A 25 2.10 -3.07 -11.47
N ALA A 26 1.29 -2.69 -12.44
CA ALA A 26 0.54 -1.45 -12.45
C ALA A 26 -0.88 -1.83 -12.09
N GLN A 27 -1.42 -1.17 -11.08
CA GLN A 27 -2.81 -1.32 -10.68
C GLN A 27 -3.74 -1.31 -11.88
N THR A 28 -4.68 -2.24 -11.89
CA THR A 28 -5.68 -2.33 -12.96
C THR A 28 -6.94 -1.61 -12.53
N CYS A 29 -7.30 -0.52 -13.19
CA CYS A 29 -8.56 0.20 -12.93
C CYS A 29 -9.50 0.18 -14.14
N ARG A 30 -10.80 0.09 -13.87
CA ARG A 30 -11.90 0.18 -14.85
C ARG A 30 -12.50 1.58 -14.86
N SER A 31 -11.68 2.58 -15.19
CA SER A 31 -12.09 3.99 -15.22
C SER A 31 -13.02 4.35 -16.38
N ASP A 32 -13.12 3.48 -17.38
CA ASP A 32 -14.04 3.53 -18.51
C ASP A 32 -15.35 2.76 -18.26
N SER A 33 -15.55 2.23 -17.04
CA SER A 33 -16.77 1.51 -16.66
C SER A 33 -17.83 2.41 -16.02
N GLU A 34 -19.06 1.89 -15.97
CA GLU A 34 -20.20 2.50 -15.26
C GLU A 34 -20.03 2.50 -13.73
N ILE A 35 -18.98 1.89 -13.20
CA ILE A 35 -18.69 1.87 -11.76
C ILE A 35 -18.14 3.24 -11.40
N SER A 36 -18.78 3.96 -10.48
CA SER A 36 -18.24 5.22 -9.97
C SER A 36 -17.07 4.97 -8.99
N PRO A 37 -16.06 5.85 -8.92
CA PRO A 37 -14.98 5.71 -7.94
C PRO A 37 -15.54 5.69 -6.52
N THR A 38 -15.15 4.73 -5.70
CA THR A 38 -15.59 4.67 -4.29
C THR A 38 -14.73 5.54 -3.38
N THR A 39 -13.52 5.86 -3.82
CA THR A 39 -12.57 6.72 -3.10
C THR A 39 -12.02 7.81 -4.03
N PRO A 40 -12.88 8.67 -4.62
CA PRO A 40 -12.41 9.66 -5.58
C PRO A 40 -11.38 10.58 -4.92
N THR A 41 -10.30 10.91 -5.64
CA THR A 41 -9.20 11.74 -5.12
C THR A 41 -9.71 13.08 -4.57
N SER A 42 -10.81 13.59 -5.11
CA SER A 42 -11.48 14.80 -4.62
C SER A 42 -11.95 14.70 -3.18
N ASP A 43 -12.13 13.51 -2.60
CA ASP A 43 -12.55 13.32 -1.20
C ASP A 43 -11.37 13.41 -0.22
N PHE A 44 -10.15 13.43 -0.74
CA PHE A 44 -8.93 13.47 0.04
C PHE A 44 -8.26 14.84 -0.08
N ARG A 45 -7.65 15.28 1.02
CA ARG A 45 -6.75 16.42 1.05
C ARG A 45 -5.37 15.94 1.49
N ASP A 46 -4.42 16.01 0.59
CA ASP A 46 -3.01 15.87 0.92
C ASP A 46 -2.56 17.04 1.81
N ASN A 47 -1.99 16.75 2.98
CA ASN A 47 -1.54 17.79 3.91
C ASN A 47 -0.08 18.20 3.64
N GLY A 48 0.64 17.51 2.73
CA GLY A 48 2.01 17.86 2.35
C GLY A 48 3.09 17.46 3.37
N ASP A 49 2.71 16.77 4.45
CA ASP A 49 3.57 16.39 5.58
C ASP A 49 3.68 14.86 5.76
N GLY A 50 3.28 14.10 4.73
CA GLY A 50 3.19 12.64 4.79
C GLY A 50 1.86 12.13 5.34
N THR A 51 0.85 13.01 5.50
CA THR A 51 -0.52 12.62 5.88
C THR A 51 -1.56 13.07 4.84
N VAL A 52 -2.72 12.40 4.88
CA VAL A 52 -3.86 12.69 4.02
C VAL A 52 -5.12 12.76 4.88
N THR A 53 -5.95 13.78 4.68
CA THR A 53 -7.27 13.91 5.34
C THR A 53 -8.36 13.39 4.41
N HIS A 54 -9.16 12.44 4.87
CA HIS A 54 -10.39 11.99 4.20
C HIS A 54 -11.56 12.88 4.65
N LYS A 55 -12.01 13.77 3.75
CA LYS A 55 -12.95 14.86 4.09
C LYS A 55 -14.33 14.38 4.53
N THR A 56 -14.81 13.27 3.97
CA THR A 56 -16.14 12.73 4.26
C THR A 56 -16.24 12.12 5.66
N THR A 57 -15.14 11.51 6.14
CA THR A 57 -15.09 10.85 7.45
C THR A 57 -14.45 11.70 8.55
N GLY A 58 -13.73 12.78 8.19
CA GLY A 58 -12.96 13.58 9.15
C GLY A 58 -11.73 12.85 9.71
N LEU A 59 -11.31 11.76 9.07
CA LEU A 59 -10.15 10.97 9.48
C LEU A 59 -8.89 11.45 8.75
N MET A 60 -7.77 11.49 9.47
CA MET A 60 -6.45 11.71 8.89
C MET A 60 -5.65 10.40 8.92
N TRP A 61 -5.02 10.09 7.79
CA TRP A 61 -4.29 8.87 7.54
C TRP A 61 -2.82 9.18 7.30
N THR A 62 -1.94 8.26 7.68
CA THR A 62 -0.58 8.27 7.11
C THR A 62 -0.69 8.04 5.61
N LYS A 63 0.09 8.77 4.80
CA LYS A 63 0.10 8.62 3.33
C LYS A 63 0.79 7.32 2.91
N CYS A 64 1.86 6.95 3.57
CA CYS A 64 2.55 5.68 3.35
C CYS A 64 2.10 4.63 4.38
N ALA A 65 2.24 3.35 4.01
CA ALA A 65 2.20 2.30 5.03
C ALA A 65 3.38 2.49 5.99
N LEU A 66 3.22 2.06 7.24
CA LEU A 66 4.30 2.16 8.23
C LEU A 66 5.52 1.35 7.74
N GLY A 67 6.71 1.94 7.85
CA GLY A 67 7.95 1.39 7.27
C GLY A 67 8.33 1.97 5.90
N GLN A 68 7.35 2.51 5.16
CA GLN A 68 7.60 3.25 3.92
C GLN A 68 7.75 4.75 4.16
N THR A 69 8.51 5.41 3.29
CA THR A 69 8.87 6.83 3.35
C THR A 69 8.99 7.42 1.94
N GLY A 70 9.10 8.75 1.85
CA GLY A 70 9.14 9.47 0.58
C GLY A 70 7.75 9.93 0.12
N ALA A 71 7.73 10.82 -0.88
CA ALA A 71 6.49 11.41 -1.40
C ALA A 71 5.60 10.39 -2.14
N ASP A 72 6.24 9.39 -2.75
CA ASP A 72 5.63 8.29 -3.50
C ASP A 72 5.63 6.95 -2.73
N CYS A 73 6.05 6.98 -1.46
CA CYS A 73 6.18 5.81 -0.59
C CYS A 73 7.13 4.71 -1.11
N SER A 74 8.06 5.07 -2.01
CA SER A 74 9.06 4.15 -2.57
C SER A 74 10.26 3.88 -1.65
N GLY A 75 10.46 4.70 -0.62
CA GLY A 75 11.56 4.56 0.32
C GLY A 75 11.27 3.51 1.39
N GLY A 76 12.05 2.43 1.43
CA GLY A 76 11.83 1.33 2.38
C GLY A 76 10.75 0.36 1.90
N SER A 77 10.23 -0.46 2.81
CA SER A 77 9.15 -1.42 2.54
C SER A 77 8.07 -1.32 3.62
N ALA A 78 6.85 -1.73 3.30
CA ALA A 78 5.79 -1.80 4.29
C ALA A 78 6.18 -2.82 5.36
N ALA A 79 6.43 -2.33 6.57
CA ALA A 79 6.73 -3.19 7.71
C ALA A 79 5.48 -3.99 8.09
N THR A 80 5.70 -5.22 8.52
CA THR A 80 4.65 -6.11 8.98
C THR A 80 4.81 -6.41 10.46
N TYR A 81 3.69 -6.60 11.15
CA TYR A 81 3.64 -6.71 12.61
C TYR A 81 2.66 -7.79 13.01
N ALA A 82 2.93 -8.47 14.13
CA ALA A 82 1.86 -9.16 14.85
C ALA A 82 0.85 -8.13 15.38
N TRP A 83 -0.40 -8.51 15.58
CA TRP A 83 -1.47 -7.56 15.92
C TRP A 83 -1.17 -6.76 17.19
N GLY A 84 -0.64 -7.40 18.23
CA GLY A 84 -0.25 -6.73 19.47
C GLY A 84 0.91 -5.75 19.30
N GLU A 85 1.82 -6.02 18.38
CA GLU A 85 2.93 -5.12 18.04
C GLU A 85 2.43 -3.96 17.19
N ALA A 86 1.47 -4.18 16.29
CA ALA A 86 0.85 -3.15 15.47
C ALA A 86 0.19 -2.06 16.35
N LEU A 87 -0.50 -2.47 17.43
CA LEU A 87 -1.07 -1.54 18.40
C LEU A 87 0.01 -0.68 19.08
N GLN A 88 1.13 -1.29 19.46
CA GLN A 88 2.24 -0.59 20.09
C GLN A 88 2.95 0.36 19.12
N ALA A 89 3.19 -0.10 17.88
CA ALA A 89 3.79 0.69 16.82
C ALA A 89 2.95 1.92 16.48
N ALA A 90 1.63 1.78 16.43
CA ALA A 90 0.70 2.89 16.23
C ALA A 90 0.82 3.94 17.36
N ALA A 91 0.75 3.51 18.62
CA ALA A 91 0.83 4.40 19.78
C ALA A 91 2.21 5.10 19.92
N ALA A 92 3.28 4.45 19.47
CA ALA A 92 4.62 5.01 19.45
C ALA A 92 4.87 5.98 18.28
N SER A 93 4.03 5.95 17.24
CA SER A 93 4.22 6.74 16.04
C SER A 93 4.14 8.25 16.30
N ARG A 94 5.00 9.00 15.62
CA ARG A 94 5.08 10.47 15.67
C ARG A 94 5.01 11.11 14.29
N VAL A 95 4.42 10.43 13.31
CA VAL A 95 4.32 10.92 11.93
C VAL A 95 3.64 12.30 11.92
N ALA A 96 4.23 13.24 11.16
CA ALA A 96 3.82 14.64 11.07
C ALA A 96 3.69 15.37 12.44
N GLY A 97 4.40 14.90 13.47
CA GLY A 97 4.40 15.50 14.81
C GLY A 97 3.19 15.14 15.69
N TYR A 98 2.28 14.29 15.21
CA TYR A 98 1.10 13.86 15.98
C TYR A 98 1.39 12.60 16.81
N ALA A 99 0.80 12.50 17.99
CA ALA A 99 1.05 11.41 18.96
C ALA A 99 -0.19 10.54 19.27
N ASP A 100 -1.32 10.85 18.65
CA ASP A 100 -2.64 10.21 18.80
C ASP A 100 -2.96 9.24 17.64
N TRP A 101 -1.91 8.73 16.99
CA TRP A 101 -2.05 7.70 15.96
C TRP A 101 -2.55 6.39 16.56
N ARG A 102 -3.45 5.72 15.83
CA ARG A 102 -4.00 4.41 16.20
C ARG A 102 -4.14 3.50 14.98
N VAL A 103 -4.32 2.22 15.26
CA VAL A 103 -4.74 1.24 14.24
C VAL A 103 -6.21 1.50 13.90
N PRO A 104 -6.59 1.61 12.61
CA PRO A 104 -7.97 1.84 12.19
C PRO A 104 -8.87 0.68 12.59
N ASN A 105 -10.14 0.98 12.86
CA ASN A 105 -11.14 -0.09 12.95
C ASN A 105 -11.51 -0.59 11.54
N ILE A 106 -12.21 -1.73 11.45
CA ILE A 106 -12.39 -2.42 10.18
C ILE A 106 -13.23 -1.60 9.20
N LYS A 107 -14.21 -0.85 9.73
CA LYS A 107 -15.09 0.01 8.92
C LYS A 107 -14.32 1.21 8.38
N GLU A 108 -13.45 1.80 9.19
CA GLU A 108 -12.58 2.90 8.75
C GLU A 108 -11.63 2.44 7.66
N LEU A 109 -10.94 1.32 7.87
CA LEU A 109 -9.97 0.81 6.89
C LEU A 109 -10.65 0.41 5.57
N ALA A 110 -11.83 -0.20 5.64
CA ALA A 110 -12.63 -0.54 4.46
C ALA A 110 -13.06 0.69 3.64
N THR A 111 -13.10 1.89 4.23
CA THR A 111 -13.38 3.12 3.46
C THR A 111 -12.28 3.49 2.46
N LEU A 112 -11.12 2.82 2.52
CA LEU A 112 -10.01 3.06 1.58
C LEU A 112 -10.04 2.12 0.36
N ILE A 113 -10.99 1.17 0.29
CA ILE A 113 -11.11 0.25 -0.84
C ILE A 113 -11.65 1.02 -2.05
N GLU A 114 -10.89 1.00 -3.16
CA GLU A 114 -11.28 1.54 -4.46
C GLU A 114 -11.84 0.43 -5.36
N GLN A 115 -13.16 0.36 -5.49
CA GLN A 115 -13.84 -0.72 -6.21
C GLN A 115 -13.69 -0.63 -7.73
N GLN A 116 -13.26 0.51 -8.28
CA GLN A 116 -12.88 0.57 -9.69
C GLN A 116 -11.55 -0.15 -9.97
N CYS A 117 -10.77 -0.45 -8.94
CA CYS A 117 -9.39 -0.85 -9.09
C CYS A 117 -9.11 -2.23 -8.48
N PHE A 118 -8.06 -2.85 -9.01
CA PHE A 118 -7.65 -4.20 -8.70
C PHE A 118 -6.11 -4.26 -8.60
N ASP A 119 -5.61 -4.95 -7.57
CA ASP A 119 -4.18 -5.16 -7.29
C ASP A 119 -3.29 -3.91 -7.40
N PRO A 120 -3.30 -3.01 -6.39
CA PRO A 120 -4.17 -3.01 -5.21
C PRO A 120 -5.53 -2.33 -5.47
N ALA A 121 -6.55 -2.71 -4.71
CA ALA A 121 -7.86 -2.05 -4.67
C ALA A 121 -7.83 -0.78 -3.79
N VAL A 122 -6.95 0.17 -4.12
CA VAL A 122 -6.77 1.45 -3.40
C VAL A 122 -6.57 2.59 -4.39
N ASN A 123 -6.97 3.81 -4.06
CA ASN A 123 -6.63 4.98 -4.87
C ASN A 123 -5.13 5.32 -4.75
N LEU A 124 -4.30 4.90 -5.71
CA LEU A 124 -2.86 5.18 -5.74
C LEU A 124 -2.49 6.64 -5.98
N ALA A 125 -3.41 7.47 -6.48
CA ALA A 125 -3.16 8.91 -6.53
C ALA A 125 -3.12 9.54 -5.13
N VAL A 126 -3.74 8.88 -4.14
CA VAL A 126 -3.80 9.32 -2.75
C VAL A 126 -2.80 8.55 -1.87
N PHE A 127 -2.72 7.24 -2.07
CA PHE A 127 -1.91 6.32 -1.28
C PHE A 127 -0.90 5.59 -2.19
N PRO A 128 0.13 6.29 -2.69
CA PRO A 128 1.09 5.70 -3.62
C PRO A 128 1.90 4.59 -2.92
N GLY A 129 2.43 3.66 -3.73
CA GLY A 129 3.31 2.59 -3.25
C GLY A 129 2.68 1.62 -2.25
N VAL A 130 1.35 1.62 -2.09
CA VAL A 130 0.70 0.68 -1.18
C VAL A 130 0.84 -0.75 -1.74
N PRO A 131 1.28 -1.73 -0.94
CA PRO A 131 1.32 -3.12 -1.39
C PRO A 131 -0.09 -3.68 -1.56
N ALA A 132 -0.27 -4.57 -2.55
CA ALA A 132 -1.43 -5.45 -2.65
C ALA A 132 -1.32 -6.55 -1.58
N SER A 133 -1.64 -6.18 -0.34
CA SER A 133 -1.48 -7.06 0.83
C SER A 133 -2.51 -6.77 1.91
N ASP A 134 -2.42 -7.52 3.00
CA ASP A 134 -3.29 -7.42 4.17
C ASP A 134 -2.83 -6.32 5.14
N PHE A 135 -3.80 -5.58 5.67
CA PHE A 135 -3.60 -4.52 6.63
C PHE A 135 -4.41 -4.76 7.89
N TRP A 136 -3.77 -4.58 9.05
CA TRP A 136 -4.41 -4.78 10.34
C TRP A 136 -5.51 -3.77 10.65
N SER A 137 -6.60 -4.27 11.24
CA SER A 137 -7.57 -3.47 11.98
C SER A 137 -7.47 -3.70 13.48
N SER A 138 -7.87 -2.70 14.29
CA SER A 138 -8.09 -2.84 15.74
C SER A 138 -9.40 -3.56 16.10
N SER A 139 -10.25 -3.93 15.14
CA SER A 139 -11.51 -4.59 15.40
C SER A 139 -11.32 -6.07 15.80
N PRO A 140 -11.76 -6.48 17.01
CA PRO A 140 -11.66 -7.87 17.43
C PRO A 140 -12.69 -8.74 16.71
N THR A 141 -12.42 -10.04 16.62
CA THR A 141 -13.41 -11.05 16.28
C THR A 141 -13.49 -12.11 17.37
N THR A 142 -14.66 -12.72 17.52
CA THR A 142 -14.87 -13.90 18.36
C THR A 142 -14.91 -15.17 17.52
N ASP A 143 -14.38 -15.15 16.29
CA ASP A 143 -14.39 -16.32 15.42
C ASP A 143 -13.67 -17.49 16.09
N PHE A 144 -14.47 -18.50 16.46
CA PHE A 144 -14.05 -19.71 17.18
C PHE A 144 -13.50 -20.78 16.25
N THR A 145 -13.43 -20.53 14.93
CA THR A 145 -12.86 -21.50 13.96
C THR A 145 -11.34 -21.57 14.02
N VAL A 146 -10.70 -20.54 14.58
CA VAL A 146 -9.28 -20.54 14.93
C VAL A 146 -9.14 -20.81 16.43
N ASN A 147 -8.27 -21.75 16.80
CA ASN A 147 -7.98 -22.07 18.21
C ASN A 147 -7.15 -20.99 18.92
N THR A 148 -6.95 -19.84 18.26
CA THR A 148 -6.10 -18.72 18.66
C THR A 148 -6.87 -17.40 18.60
N PRO A 149 -6.49 -16.37 19.38
CA PRO A 149 -7.12 -15.06 19.27
C PRO A 149 -6.97 -14.47 17.87
N ALA A 150 -8.06 -14.03 17.25
CA ALA A 150 -8.05 -13.39 15.93
C ALA A 150 -8.52 -11.93 15.97
N SER A 151 -8.18 -11.20 14.91
CA SER A 151 -8.61 -9.85 14.63
C SER A 151 -8.92 -9.67 13.15
N TRP A 152 -9.75 -8.69 12.81
CA TRP A 152 -10.04 -8.35 11.42
C TRP A 152 -8.87 -7.63 10.75
N GLY A 153 -8.78 -7.78 9.43
CA GLY A 153 -7.94 -6.99 8.55
C GLY A 153 -8.65 -6.72 7.23
N VAL A 154 -8.08 -5.81 6.42
CA VAL A 154 -8.48 -5.60 5.03
C VAL A 154 -7.36 -6.05 4.13
N ASN A 155 -7.67 -6.97 3.23
CA ASN A 155 -6.81 -7.31 2.11
C ASN A 155 -7.08 -6.31 0.99
N PHE A 156 -6.03 -5.64 0.51
CA PHE A 156 -6.12 -4.74 -0.66
C PHE A 156 -5.66 -5.42 -1.95
N ALA A 157 -5.26 -6.69 -1.91
CA ALA A 157 -5.11 -7.46 -3.12
C ALA A 157 -6.49 -7.75 -3.74
N GLU A 158 -6.46 -8.11 -5.01
CA GLU A 158 -7.64 -8.34 -5.82
C GLU A 158 -8.59 -7.11 -5.80
N PHE A 159 -9.85 -7.29 -5.44
CA PHE A 159 -10.89 -6.25 -5.41
C PHE A 159 -11.10 -5.60 -4.03
N GLY A 160 -10.27 -5.96 -3.05
CA GLY A 160 -10.39 -5.46 -1.68
C GLY A 160 -11.49 -6.14 -0.88
N TYR A 161 -11.14 -6.79 0.23
CA TYR A 161 -12.12 -7.45 1.11
C TYR A 161 -11.64 -7.53 2.56
N SER A 162 -12.58 -7.76 3.48
CA SER A 162 -12.27 -7.99 4.89
C SER A 162 -12.17 -9.47 5.20
N PHE A 163 -11.17 -9.84 6.00
CA PHE A 163 -10.97 -11.21 6.48
C PHE A 163 -10.41 -11.17 7.91
N ASN A 164 -10.52 -12.28 8.64
CA ASN A 164 -9.93 -12.39 9.97
C ASN A 164 -8.64 -13.22 9.94
N TYR A 165 -7.69 -12.80 10.76
CA TYR A 165 -6.35 -13.40 10.82
C TYR A 165 -6.01 -13.73 12.26
N ASP A 166 -5.18 -14.76 12.44
CA ASP A 166 -4.49 -15.02 13.70
C ASP A 166 -3.68 -13.78 14.07
N ARG A 167 -3.75 -13.36 15.34
CA ARG A 167 -3.03 -12.18 15.84
C ARG A 167 -1.51 -12.32 15.77
N ASP A 168 -0.97 -13.52 15.59
CA ASP A 168 0.45 -13.76 15.36
C ASP A 168 0.88 -13.62 13.88
N ASN A 169 -0.08 -13.50 12.95
CA ASN A 169 0.24 -13.23 11.54
C ASN A 169 0.86 -11.84 11.37
N LEU A 170 1.78 -11.72 10.42
CA LEU A 170 2.47 -10.48 10.13
C LEU A 170 1.77 -9.73 8.98
N LEU A 171 1.02 -8.68 9.32
CA LEU A 171 0.31 -7.85 8.34
C LEU A 171 0.83 -6.41 8.37
N SER A 172 0.61 -5.68 7.28
CA SER A 172 1.00 -4.28 7.15
C SER A 172 0.12 -3.35 7.99
N LEU A 173 0.57 -2.10 8.16
CA LEU A 173 -0.13 -1.12 8.96
C LEU A 173 -0.21 0.24 8.27
N ARG A 174 -1.40 0.85 8.29
CA ARG A 174 -1.64 2.24 7.93
C ARG A 174 -2.34 2.90 9.11
N LEU A 175 -1.81 4.02 9.57
CA LEU A 175 -2.29 4.64 10.80
C LEU A 175 -3.38 5.63 10.49
N VAL A 176 -4.31 5.76 11.42
CA VAL A 176 -5.38 6.74 11.39
C VAL A 176 -5.41 7.53 12.68
N ARG A 177 -5.91 8.76 12.60
CA ARG A 177 -6.29 9.60 13.74
C ARG A 177 -7.53 10.42 13.38
N SER A 178 -8.22 10.92 14.39
CA SER A 178 -9.34 11.85 14.19
C SER A 178 -8.81 13.27 14.04
N VAL A 179 -9.36 14.06 13.11
CA VAL A 179 -9.09 15.49 13.04
C VAL A 179 -10.05 16.21 13.99
N PRO A 180 -9.57 17.04 14.93
CA PRO A 180 -10.41 17.87 15.80
C PRO A 180 -11.27 18.87 15.04
#